data_AF-A0A0H5CZY4-F1
#
_entry.id   AF-A0A0H5CZY4-F1
#
_cell.length_a   1.000
_cell.length_b   1.000
_cell.length_c   1.000
_cell.angle_alpha   90.00
_cell.angle_beta   90.00
_cell.angle_gamma   90.00
#
_symmetry.space_group_name_H-M   'P 1'
#
loop_
_entity.id
_entity.type
_entity.pdbx_description
1 polymer ?
#
loop_
_entity_poly.entity_id
_entity_poly.type
_entity_poly.pdbx_seq_one_letter_code
_entity_poly.pdbx_strand_id
1 'polypeptide(L)'
;MAEQARRRHPGHAMPEETRDRFATIGELAVNAAREVADLIVNLDRTGFMALHNADDLIDNLEQSLLASVSDNDWSHGVRAGIDVALLARFYERFADQAASIARRLDYVTTGQLPKAPRG
;
A
#
# COMPACT_ATOMS: atom_id res chain seq x y z
N MET A 1 6.18 -9.32 13.34
CA MET A 1 7.10 -8.45 12.57
C MET A 1 6.65 -6.99 12.46
N ALA A 2 5.51 -6.58 13.06
CA ALA A 2 4.96 -5.21 12.95
C ALA A 2 5.39 -4.25 14.09
N GLU A 3 6.30 -4.65 14.97
CA GLU A 3 6.70 -3.85 16.15
C GLU A 3 8.00 -3.06 15.93
N GLN A 4 8.71 -3.27 14.82
CA GLN A 4 9.99 -2.60 14.55
C GLN A 4 9.87 -1.26 13.80
N ALA A 5 8.77 -0.99 13.08
CA ALA A 5 8.60 0.27 12.34
C ALA A 5 8.24 1.47 13.23
N ARG A 6 7.62 1.24 14.40
CA ARG A 6 7.10 2.32 15.27
C ARG A 6 8.16 3.09 16.05
N ARG A 7 9.44 2.69 16.04
CA ARG A 7 10.45 3.28 16.96
C ARG A 7 11.14 4.55 16.46
N ARG A 8 10.94 5.03 15.22
CA ARG A 8 11.71 6.18 14.69
C ARG A 8 10.97 7.10 13.71
N HIS A 9 9.78 7.60 14.09
CA HIS A 9 9.28 8.85 13.50
C HIS A 9 9.35 10.01 14.51
N PRO A 10 9.76 11.24 14.11
CA PRO A 10 10.32 11.67 12.83
C PRO A 10 11.74 12.26 13.02
N GLY A 11 12.76 11.50 12.66
CA GLY A 11 14.13 12.01 12.63
C GLY A 11 14.99 11.10 11.78
N HIS A 12 15.08 11.41 10.47
CA HIS A 12 16.02 10.85 9.50
C HIS A 12 15.82 9.39 9.05
N ALA A 13 14.66 8.76 9.27
CA ALA A 13 14.41 7.39 8.76
C ALA A 13 14.24 7.32 7.23
N MET A 14 13.94 8.44 6.57
CA MET A 14 13.68 8.49 5.13
C MET A 14 14.43 9.64 4.47
N PRO A 15 15.22 9.33 3.43
CA PRO A 15 15.82 10.32 2.53
C PRO A 15 14.76 11.20 1.87
N GLU A 16 15.13 12.45 1.58
CA GLU A 16 14.22 13.48 1.11
C GLU A 16 13.56 13.10 -0.22
N GLU A 17 14.31 12.48 -1.12
CA GLU A 17 13.85 12.01 -2.43
C GLU A 17 12.84 10.84 -2.35
N THR A 18 12.66 10.23 -1.19
CA THR A 18 11.63 9.19 -0.98
C THR A 18 10.36 9.73 -0.32
N ARG A 19 10.40 10.93 0.28
CA ARG A 19 9.30 11.46 1.11
C ARG A 19 8.01 11.63 0.34
N ASP A 20 8.07 12.22 -0.85
CA ASP A 20 6.87 12.50 -1.64
C ASP A 20 6.15 11.22 -2.06
N ARG A 21 6.92 10.18 -2.44
CA ARG A 21 6.35 8.87 -2.76
C ARG A 21 5.66 8.23 -1.56
N PHE A 22 6.28 8.29 -0.39
CA PHE A 22 5.66 7.78 0.83
C PHE A 22 4.46 8.59 1.30
N ALA A 23 4.44 9.92 1.06
CA ALA A 23 3.26 10.74 1.30
C ALA A 23 2.10 10.27 0.41
N THR A 24 2.35 10.07 -0.89
CA THR A 24 1.36 9.53 -1.83
C THR A 24 0.85 8.15 -1.41
N ILE A 25 1.76 7.22 -1.05
CA ILE A 25 1.36 5.90 -0.55
C ILE A 25 0.50 6.03 0.72
N GLY A 26 0.88 6.91 1.65
CA GLY A 26 0.13 7.16 2.88
C GLY A 26 -1.28 7.67 2.61
N GLU A 27 -1.43 8.60 1.67
CA GLU A 27 -2.74 9.11 1.25
C GLU A 27 -3.60 8.02 0.61
N LEU A 28 -3.02 7.21 -0.28
CA LEU A 28 -3.69 6.06 -0.89
C LEU A 28 -4.15 5.05 0.16
N ALA A 29 -3.30 4.74 1.15
CA ALA A 29 -3.63 3.82 2.23
C ALA A 29 -4.76 4.36 3.12
N VAL A 30 -4.75 5.65 3.47
CA VAL A 30 -5.84 6.28 4.23
C VAL A 30 -7.16 6.24 3.47
N ASN A 31 -7.12 6.51 2.16
CA ASN A 31 -8.32 6.44 1.33
C ASN A 31 -8.83 5.00 1.22
N ALA A 32 -7.95 4.02 0.99
CA ALA A 32 -8.32 2.61 0.98
C ALA A 32 -8.92 2.16 2.33
N ALA A 33 -8.42 2.65 3.47
CA ALA A 33 -9.01 2.36 4.77
C ALA A 33 -10.46 2.86 4.88
N ARG A 34 -10.74 4.06 4.35
CA ARG A 34 -12.09 4.64 4.33
C ARG A 34 -13.02 3.85 3.41
N GLU A 35 -12.56 3.53 2.21
CA GLU A 35 -13.31 2.72 1.25
C GLU A 35 -13.67 1.34 1.81
N VAL A 36 -12.74 0.68 2.52
CA VAL A 36 -13.06 -0.58 3.23
C VAL A 36 -14.16 -0.39 4.27
N ALA A 37 -14.09 0.67 5.07
CA ALA A 37 -15.10 0.94 6.09
C ALA A 37 -16.48 1.19 5.47
N ASP A 38 -16.53 2.00 4.42
CA ASP A 38 -17.77 2.30 3.70
C ASP A 38 -18.34 1.06 3.00
N LEU A 39 -17.47 0.22 2.43
CA LEU A 39 -17.85 -1.04 1.79
C LEU A 39 -18.47 -2.03 2.77
N ILE A 40 -17.93 -2.13 3.99
CA ILE A 40 -18.48 -2.99 5.04
C ILE A 40 -19.88 -2.53 5.46
N VAL A 41 -20.14 -1.22 5.49
CA VAL A 41 -21.42 -0.65 5.93
C VAL A 41 -22.46 -0.69 4.82
N ASN A 42 -22.09 -0.31 3.60
CA ASN A 42 -23.03 -0.04 2.51
C ASN A 42 -23.08 -1.14 1.44
N LEU A 43 -22.08 -2.01 1.36
CA LEU A 43 -21.91 -3.03 0.31
C LEU A 43 -21.95 -2.45 -1.11
N ASP A 44 -21.45 -1.22 -1.30
CA ASP A 44 -21.43 -0.54 -2.59
C ASP A 44 -20.34 -1.09 -3.52
N ARG A 45 -20.72 -1.38 -4.77
CA ARG A 45 -19.78 -1.90 -5.77
C ARG A 45 -18.68 -0.92 -6.19
N THR A 46 -18.89 0.38 -6.05
CA THR A 46 -17.90 1.39 -6.42
C THR A 46 -16.61 1.26 -5.59
N GLY A 47 -16.73 0.92 -4.30
CA GLY A 47 -15.60 0.73 -3.38
C GLY A 47 -14.68 -0.43 -3.77
N PHE A 48 -15.19 -1.49 -4.43
CA PHE A 48 -14.35 -2.61 -4.88
C PHE A 48 -13.29 -2.17 -5.89
N MET A 49 -13.70 -1.38 -6.89
CA MET A 49 -12.80 -0.88 -7.94
C MET A 49 -11.79 0.11 -7.38
N ALA A 50 -12.22 0.98 -6.46
CA ALA A 50 -11.34 1.93 -5.80
C ALA A 50 -10.22 1.22 -5.01
N LEU A 51 -10.56 0.17 -4.26
CA LEU A 51 -9.60 -0.62 -3.48
C LEU A 51 -8.60 -1.38 -4.36
N HIS A 52 -9.06 -1.95 -5.47
CA HIS A 52 -8.15 -2.62 -6.41
C HIS A 52 -7.20 -1.63 -7.08
N ASN A 53 -7.69 -0.47 -7.51
CA ASN A 53 -6.82 0.55 -8.09
C ASN A 53 -5.81 1.09 -7.07
N ALA A 54 -6.20 1.22 -5.80
CA ALA A 54 -5.28 1.66 -4.73
C ALA A 54 -4.15 0.64 -4.50
N ASP A 55 -4.47 -0.66 -4.53
CA ASP A 55 -3.53 -1.77 -4.46
C ASP A 55 -2.48 -1.68 -5.58
N ASP A 56 -2.94 -1.60 -6.84
CA ASP A 56 -2.06 -1.50 -8.01
C ASP A 56 -1.15 -0.25 -7.95
N LEU A 57 -1.67 0.89 -7.48
CA LEU A 57 -0.88 2.11 -7.34
C LEU A 57 0.18 2.00 -6.25
N ILE A 58 -0.16 1.36 -5.12
CA ILE A 58 0.77 1.15 -4.01
C ILE A 58 1.88 0.18 -4.43
N ASP A 59 1.56 -0.91 -5.14
CA ASP A 59 2.52 -1.86 -5.68
C ASP A 59 3.53 -1.20 -6.64
N ASN A 60 3.04 -0.33 -7.53
CA ASN A 60 3.89 0.41 -8.45
C ASN A 60 4.85 1.37 -7.71
N LEU A 61 4.36 2.04 -6.66
CA LEU A 61 5.18 2.93 -5.85
C LEU A 61 6.19 2.16 -4.99
N GLU A 62 5.83 1.00 -4.45
CA GLU A 62 6.76 0.08 -3.79
C GLU A 62 7.89 -0.31 -4.73
N GLN A 63 7.58 -0.78 -5.95
CA GLN A 63 8.58 -1.17 -6.94
C GLN A 63 9.53 0.00 -7.28
N SER A 64 8.99 1.21 -7.45
CA SER A 64 9.80 2.42 -7.69
C SER A 64 10.74 2.74 -6.53
N LEU A 65 10.27 2.61 -5.28
CA LEU A 65 11.08 2.84 -4.09
C LEU A 65 12.18 1.79 -3.97
N LEU A 66 11.86 0.51 -4.17
CA LEU A 66 12.84 -0.58 -4.12
C LEU A 66 13.89 -0.48 -5.24
N ALA A 67 13.50 -0.02 -6.42
CA ALA A 67 14.43 0.28 -7.50
C ALA A 67 15.41 1.41 -7.10
N SER A 68 14.89 2.47 -6.45
CA SER A 68 15.71 3.62 -6.05
C SER A 68 16.78 3.26 -5.01
N VAL A 69 16.45 2.41 -4.04
CA VAL A 69 17.43 1.96 -3.03
C VAL A 69 18.43 0.92 -3.55
N SER A 70 18.14 0.32 -4.71
CA SER A 70 19.00 -0.66 -5.37
C SER A 70 19.89 -0.02 -6.44
N ASP A 71 19.71 1.27 -6.71
CA ASP A 71 20.53 2.02 -7.66
C ASP A 71 21.97 2.18 -7.12
N ASN A 72 22.95 2.14 -8.03
CA ASN A 72 24.36 2.37 -7.69
C ASN A 72 24.60 3.78 -7.14
N ASP A 73 23.73 4.74 -7.48
CA ASP A 73 23.80 6.13 -7.00
C ASP A 73 23.20 6.33 -5.60
N TRP A 74 22.72 5.27 -4.94
CA TRP A 74 22.17 5.34 -3.58
C TRP A 74 23.23 5.75 -2.54
N SER A 75 23.14 6.98 -2.05
CA SER A 75 24.14 7.58 -1.16
C SER A 75 23.79 7.54 0.34
N HIS A 76 22.59 7.05 0.70
CA HIS A 76 22.05 7.16 2.06
C HIS A 76 22.41 5.96 2.97
N GLY A 77 23.18 5.00 2.43
CA GLY A 77 23.66 3.83 3.15
C GLY A 77 22.61 2.72 3.34
N VAL A 78 23.08 1.54 3.74
CA VAL A 78 22.27 0.31 3.80
C VAL A 78 21.09 0.44 4.77
N ARG A 79 21.28 1.12 5.90
CA ARG A 79 20.22 1.25 6.92
C ARG A 79 19.01 2.01 6.42
N ALA A 80 19.22 3.13 5.71
CA ALA A 80 18.14 3.89 5.10
C ALA A 80 17.41 3.05 4.03
N GLY A 81 18.15 2.26 3.25
CA GLY A 81 17.56 1.34 2.27
C GLY A 81 16.67 0.27 2.92
N ILE A 82 17.09 -0.29 4.04
CA ILE A 82 16.27 -1.24 4.83
C ILE A 82 15.01 -0.55 5.37
N ASP A 83 15.13 0.66 5.93
CA ASP A 83 13.98 1.39 6.48
C ASP A 83 12.94 1.71 5.38
N VAL A 84 13.39 2.13 4.18
CA VAL A 84 12.53 2.34 3.01
C VAL A 84 11.86 1.04 2.58
N ALA A 85 12.62 -0.06 2.42
CA ALA A 85 12.06 -1.34 1.99
C ALA A 85 11.02 -1.89 2.99
N LEU A 86 11.29 -1.76 4.29
CA LEU A 86 10.35 -2.17 5.33
C LEU A 86 9.06 -1.33 5.26
N LEU A 87 9.18 0.00 5.14
CA LEU A 87 8.02 0.87 5.12
C LEU A 87 7.17 0.65 3.86
N ALA A 88 7.80 0.52 2.69
CA ALA A 88 7.10 0.22 1.44
C ALA A 88 6.33 -1.10 1.56
N ARG A 89 6.96 -2.13 2.14
CA ARG A 89 6.32 -3.42 2.37
C ARG A 89 5.15 -3.37 3.35
N PHE A 90 5.20 -2.49 4.36
CA PHE A 90 4.06 -2.33 5.27
C PHE A 90 2.83 -1.77 4.56
N TYR A 91 3.04 -0.86 3.60
CA TYR A 91 1.94 -0.29 2.82
C TYR A 91 1.37 -1.26 1.78
N GLU A 92 2.21 -2.03 1.07
CA GLU A 92 1.76 -3.11 0.17
C GLU A 92 0.84 -4.07 0.93
N ARG A 93 1.30 -4.62 2.06
CA ARG A 93 0.49 -5.55 2.86
C ARG A 93 -0.84 -4.98 3.30
N PHE A 94 -0.86 -3.67 3.60
CA PHE A 94 -2.09 -3.00 3.98
C PHE A 94 -3.06 -2.91 2.81
N ALA A 95 -2.59 -2.49 1.63
CA ALA A 95 -3.40 -2.36 0.42
C ALA A 95 -3.95 -3.73 -0.01
N ASP A 96 -3.08 -4.73 0.01
CA ASP A 96 -3.37 -6.10 -0.40
C ASP A 96 -4.42 -6.75 0.53
N GLN A 97 -4.35 -6.44 1.83
CA GLN A 97 -5.39 -6.79 2.80
C GLN A 97 -6.71 -6.08 2.53
N ALA A 98 -6.69 -4.78 2.22
CA ALA A 98 -7.88 -4.00 1.91
C ALA A 98 -8.60 -4.54 0.66
N ALA A 99 -7.86 -4.81 -0.42
CA ALA A 99 -8.37 -5.42 -1.64
C ALA A 99 -8.90 -6.85 -1.40
N SER A 100 -8.25 -7.64 -0.54
CA SER A 100 -8.71 -8.98 -0.15
C SER A 100 -10.05 -8.94 0.61
N ILE A 101 -10.25 -7.96 1.50
CA ILE A 101 -11.54 -7.74 2.17
C ILE A 101 -12.61 -7.41 1.13
N ALA A 102 -12.27 -6.53 0.19
CA ALA A 102 -13.16 -6.14 -0.90
C ALA A 102 -13.62 -7.38 -1.71
N ARG A 103 -12.69 -8.22 -2.18
CA ARG A 103 -13.01 -9.44 -2.93
C ARG A 103 -13.94 -10.39 -2.17
N ARG A 104 -13.77 -10.51 -0.85
CA ARG A 104 -14.63 -11.36 -0.01
C ARG A 104 -16.04 -10.78 0.16
N LEU A 105 -16.17 -9.47 0.32
CA LEU A 105 -17.48 -8.81 0.43
C LEU A 105 -18.26 -8.87 -0.90
N ASP A 106 -17.58 -8.73 -2.05
CA ASP A 106 -18.22 -8.92 -3.35
C ASP A 106 -18.74 -10.36 -3.50
N TYR A 107 -17.94 -11.34 -3.10
CA TYR A 107 -18.36 -12.75 -3.09
C TYR A 107 -19.59 -12.99 -2.21
N VAL A 108 -19.63 -12.45 -0.98
CA VAL A 108 -20.77 -12.62 -0.07
C VAL A 108 -22.04 -11.99 -0.65
N THR A 109 -21.91 -10.84 -1.32
CA THR A 109 -23.06 -10.10 -1.87
C THR A 109 -23.61 -10.74 -3.15
N THR A 110 -22.73 -11.34 -3.97
CA THR A 110 -23.10 -11.83 -5.31
C THR A 110 -23.19 -13.34 -5.43
N GLY A 111 -22.58 -14.09 -4.49
CA GLY A 111 -22.39 -15.54 -4.58
C GLY A 111 -21.40 -15.98 -5.66
N GLN A 112 -20.70 -15.05 -6.32
CA GLN A 112 -19.74 -15.33 -7.39
C GLN A 112 -18.37 -14.73 -7.04
N LEU A 113 -17.29 -15.44 -7.34
CA LEU A 113 -15.94 -14.88 -7.17
C LEU A 113 -15.74 -13.76 -8.20
N PRO A 114 -15.24 -12.57 -7.80
CA PRO A 114 -14.95 -11.51 -8.75
C PRO A 114 -14.01 -12.04 -9.83
N LYS A 115 -14.39 -11.85 -11.10
CA LYS A 115 -13.50 -12.19 -12.22
C LYS A 115 -12.27 -11.31 -12.13
N ALA A 116 -11.09 -11.92 -12.01
CA ALA A 116 -9.82 -11.22 -12.10
C ALA A 116 -9.81 -10.33 -13.37
N PRO A 117 -9.29 -9.10 -13.31
CA PRO A 117 -9.20 -8.25 -14.49
C PRO A 117 -8.39 -8.98 -15.56
N ARG A 118 -8.91 -8.99 -16.78
CA ARG A 118 -8.16 -9.50 -17.93
C ARG A 118 -7.07 -8.47 -18.26
N GLY A 119 -5.81 -8.91 -18.18
CA GLY A 119 -4.70 -8.26 -18.85
C GLY A 119 -4.82 -8.33 -20.37
#